data_AF-Q9EUJ1-F1
#
_entry.id   AF-Q9EUJ1-F1
#
_cell.length_a   1.000
_cell.length_b   1.000
_cell.length_c   1.000
_cell.angle_alpha   90.00
_cell.angle_beta   90.00
_cell.angle_gamma   90.00
#
_symmetry.space_group_name_H-M   'P 1'
#
loop_
_entity.id
_entity.type
_entity.pdbx_description
1 polymer ?
#
loop_
_entity_poly.entity_id
_entity_poly.type
_entity_poly.pdbx_seq_one_letter_code
_entity_poly.pdbx_strand_id
1 'polypeptide(L)'
;MASRTESMSGQMSEDLSQQFVNYVQKHAPNDAESILTNTNSPDVAERHRAMAWAFVQEQVQPGVDSAYSGANENIGMGMPTNSNGGTRSDVVNDYTTNSGVIDHHTRTSGIRSDISGEVDNMIDQNQQRHDADKTQITNQSNDIKNQNSELEKQYNLEKNKHEKMYNEKMESQGHIPGGYSKEELTKMAEDMQKKHRGGKGDS
;
A
#
# COMPACT_ATOMS: atom_id res chain seq x y z
N MET A 1 -3.81 18.07 62.88
CA MET A 1 -2.37 18.38 62.86
C MET A 1 -2.07 19.18 61.60
N ALA A 2 -2.14 20.51 61.68
CA ALA A 2 -1.81 21.43 60.59
C ALA A 2 -0.84 22.45 61.19
N SER A 3 0.49 22.22 61.13
CA SER A 3 1.49 23.12 61.75
C SER A 3 2.94 22.71 61.49
N ARG A 4 3.33 22.48 60.23
CA ARG A 4 4.78 22.49 59.89
C ARG A 4 5.07 23.42 58.73
N THR A 5 4.22 23.45 57.70
CA THR A 5 4.35 24.42 56.60
C THR A 5 3.89 25.82 56.99
N GLU A 6 2.83 25.95 57.81
CA GLU A 6 2.34 27.24 58.33
C GLU A 6 3.32 27.89 59.32
N SER A 7 4.00 27.09 60.16
CA SER A 7 4.96 27.61 61.15
C SER A 7 6.25 28.13 60.50
N MET A 8 6.67 27.55 59.36
CA MET A 8 7.84 28.05 58.65
C MET A 8 7.55 29.35 57.89
N SER A 9 6.36 29.49 57.27
CA SER A 9 6.04 30.75 56.57
C SER A 9 5.79 31.91 57.53
N GLY A 10 5.23 31.65 58.72
CA GLY A 10 5.05 32.67 59.77
C GLY A 10 6.39 33.25 60.26
N GLN A 11 7.38 32.41 60.52
CA GLN A 11 8.72 32.85 60.97
C GLN A 11 9.48 33.61 59.87
N MET A 12 9.40 33.17 58.62
CA MET A 12 9.99 33.90 57.49
C MET A 12 9.28 35.25 57.24
N SER A 13 7.96 35.30 57.40
CA SER A 13 7.19 36.54 57.26
C SER A 13 7.55 37.57 58.34
N GLU A 14 7.82 37.13 59.57
CA GLU A 14 8.22 38.01 60.67
C GLU A 14 9.65 38.55 60.45
N ASP A 15 10.58 37.71 59.98
CA ASP A 15 11.93 38.13 59.64
C ASP A 15 11.95 39.16 58.47
N LEU A 16 11.21 38.89 57.39
CA LEU A 16 11.09 39.82 56.27
C LEU A 16 10.46 41.17 56.66
N SER A 17 9.51 41.15 57.60
CA SER A 17 8.90 42.38 58.11
C SER A 17 9.91 43.24 58.87
N GLN A 18 10.80 42.62 59.65
CA GLN A 18 11.88 43.33 60.35
C GLN A 18 12.97 43.81 59.38
N GLN A 19 13.29 43.03 58.36
CA GLN A 19 14.20 43.45 57.29
C GLN A 19 13.63 44.65 56.52
N PHE A 20 12.32 44.68 56.29
CA PHE A 20 11.66 45.82 55.67
C PHE A 20 11.72 47.09 56.55
N VAL A 21 11.51 46.96 57.86
CA VAL A 21 11.68 48.07 58.82
C VAL A 21 13.10 48.66 58.73
N ASN A 22 14.12 47.81 58.74
CA ASN A 22 15.51 48.23 58.60
C ASN A 22 15.79 48.86 57.23
N TYR A 23 15.19 48.33 56.16
CA TYR A 23 15.31 48.87 54.80
C TYR A 23 14.74 50.29 54.71
N VAL A 24 13.55 50.53 55.25
CA VAL A 24 12.92 51.86 55.28
C VAL A 24 13.75 52.84 56.10
N GLN A 25 14.28 52.43 57.26
CA GLN A 25 15.16 53.28 58.07
C GLN A 25 16.45 53.68 57.34
N LYS A 26 17.01 52.79 56.52
CA LYS A 26 18.24 53.06 55.77
C LYS A 26 18.01 53.96 54.55
N HIS A 27 16.91 53.74 53.83
CA HIS A 27 16.64 54.41 52.55
C HIS A 27 15.79 55.68 52.68
N ALA A 28 15.05 55.83 53.78
CA ALA A 28 14.22 57.01 54.06
C ALA A 28 14.31 57.43 55.55
N PRO A 29 15.51 57.72 56.10
CA PRO A 29 15.72 57.93 57.55
C PRO A 29 14.89 59.06 58.14
N ASN A 30 14.66 60.13 57.39
CA ASN A 30 13.90 61.30 57.85
C ASN A 30 12.39 61.07 57.89
N ASP A 31 11.89 60.12 57.11
CA ASP A 31 10.45 59.81 56.95
C ASP A 31 10.10 58.40 57.45
N ALA A 32 11.08 57.66 57.99
CA ALA A 32 10.94 56.24 58.30
C ALA A 32 9.83 55.96 59.32
N GLU A 33 9.77 56.75 60.40
CA GLU A 33 8.75 56.59 61.43
C GLU A 33 7.35 56.85 60.86
N SER A 34 7.19 57.87 60.01
CA SER A 34 5.92 58.19 59.34
C SER A 34 5.49 57.07 58.38
N ILE A 35 6.42 56.59 57.55
CA ILE A 35 6.18 55.53 56.56
C ILE A 35 5.82 54.20 57.26
N LEU A 36 6.48 53.88 58.38
CA LEU A 36 6.27 52.62 59.11
C LEU A 36 5.04 52.63 60.03
N THR A 37 4.62 53.79 60.55
CA THR A 37 3.55 53.86 61.57
C THR A 37 2.23 54.46 61.07
N ASN A 38 2.25 55.30 60.03
CA ASN A 38 1.07 56.07 59.61
C ASN A 38 0.58 55.72 58.20
N THR A 39 0.14 54.49 58.01
CA THR A 39 -0.49 54.03 56.75
C THR A 39 -1.95 54.50 56.57
N ASN A 40 -2.46 55.35 57.47
CA ASN A 40 -3.84 55.84 57.43
C ASN A 40 -4.02 57.07 56.51
N SER A 41 -2.91 57.71 56.11
CA SER A 41 -2.91 58.77 55.09
C SER A 41 -2.62 58.16 53.70
N PRO A 42 -3.43 58.47 52.66
CA PRO A 42 -3.23 57.91 51.32
C PRO A 42 -1.82 58.11 50.75
N ASP A 43 -1.20 59.28 50.96
CA ASP A 43 0.15 59.59 50.46
C ASP A 43 1.24 58.77 51.16
N VAL A 44 1.11 58.59 52.49
CA VAL A 44 2.08 57.80 53.28
C VAL A 44 1.91 56.31 53.00
N ALA A 45 0.68 55.84 52.78
CA ALA A 45 0.39 54.46 52.37
C ALA A 45 0.97 54.15 50.99
N GLU A 46 0.93 55.09 50.05
CA GLU A 46 1.55 54.94 48.74
C GLU A 46 3.08 54.85 48.83
N ARG A 47 3.71 55.73 49.62
CA ARG A 47 5.17 55.66 49.87
C ARG A 47 5.58 54.37 50.56
N HIS A 48 4.81 53.91 51.54
CA HIS A 48 5.03 52.62 52.19
C HIS A 48 4.95 51.45 51.20
N ARG A 49 3.94 51.43 50.31
CA ARG A 49 3.81 50.42 49.26
C ARG A 49 4.96 50.47 48.25
N ALA A 50 5.37 51.66 47.82
CA ALA A 50 6.50 51.84 46.91
C ALA A 50 7.80 51.30 47.52
N MET A 51 8.05 51.59 48.80
CA MET A 51 9.21 51.08 49.52
C MET A 51 9.15 49.56 49.71
N ALA A 52 7.97 49.00 50.03
CA ALA A 52 7.79 47.56 50.14
C ALA A 52 8.04 46.84 48.80
N TRP A 53 7.62 47.45 47.69
CA TRP A 53 7.86 46.91 46.36
C TRP A 53 9.35 46.94 46.00
N ALA A 54 10.04 48.04 46.30
CA ALA A 54 11.49 48.15 46.13
C ALA A 54 12.27 47.13 46.99
N PHE A 55 11.85 46.96 48.25
CA PHE A 55 12.44 45.95 49.15
C PHE A 55 12.26 44.53 48.60
N VAL A 56 11.07 44.18 48.11
CA VAL A 56 10.82 42.87 47.50
C VAL A 56 11.68 42.65 46.28
N GLN A 57 11.83 43.67 45.42
CA GLN A 57 12.67 43.58 44.23
C GLN A 57 14.17 43.44 44.56
N GLU A 58 14.67 44.14 45.56
CA GLU A 58 16.10 44.16 45.87
C GLU A 58 16.56 43.03 46.79
N GLN A 59 15.75 42.68 47.81
CA GLN A 59 16.17 41.77 48.87
C GLN A 59 15.50 40.40 48.79
N VAL A 60 14.25 40.34 48.30
CA VAL A 60 13.48 39.09 48.29
C VAL A 60 13.58 38.37 46.95
N GLN A 61 13.51 39.10 45.83
CA GLN A 61 13.55 38.52 44.48
C GLN A 61 14.79 37.68 44.19
N PRO A 62 16.02 38.14 44.50
CA PRO A 62 17.23 37.35 44.25
C PRO A 62 17.25 36.02 45.02
N GLY A 63 16.72 36.04 46.26
CA GLY A 63 16.63 34.84 47.10
C GLY A 63 15.57 33.87 46.60
N VAL A 64 14.41 34.37 46.17
CA VAL A 64 13.32 33.54 45.64
C VAL A 64 13.70 32.95 44.27
N ASP A 65 14.33 33.73 43.39
CA ASP A 65 14.78 33.25 42.08
C ASP A 65 15.90 32.21 42.23
N SER A 66 16.83 32.41 43.18
CA SER A 66 17.86 31.42 43.50
C SER A 66 17.29 30.14 44.11
N ALA A 67 16.34 30.27 45.05
CA ALA A 67 15.67 29.11 45.65
C ALA A 67 14.80 28.36 44.63
N TYR A 68 14.13 29.08 43.72
CA TYR A 68 13.33 28.48 42.66
C TYR A 68 14.21 27.77 41.63
N SER A 69 15.31 28.38 41.19
CA SER A 69 16.28 27.74 40.29
C SER A 69 16.90 26.49 40.93
N GLY A 70 17.34 26.58 42.19
CA GLY A 70 17.92 25.45 42.91
C GLY A 70 16.92 24.33 43.23
N ALA A 71 15.65 24.66 43.45
CA ALA A 71 14.59 23.67 43.58
C ALA A 71 14.29 23.00 42.24
N ASN A 72 14.24 23.75 41.13
CA ASN A 72 14.00 23.21 39.80
C ASN A 72 15.12 22.28 39.32
N GLU A 73 16.37 22.58 39.68
CA GLU A 73 17.52 21.68 39.43
C GLU A 73 17.44 20.38 40.25
N ASN A 74 16.83 20.40 41.44
CA ASN A 74 16.77 19.25 42.36
C ASN A 74 15.45 18.46 42.34
N ILE A 75 14.38 18.94 41.67
CA ILE A 75 13.08 18.25 41.59
C ILE A 75 13.19 16.84 40.96
N GLY A 76 14.28 16.53 40.25
CA GLY A 76 14.60 15.19 39.72
C GLY A 76 15.55 14.34 40.56
N MET A 77 16.19 14.88 41.61
CA MET A 77 17.14 14.14 42.43
C MET A 77 16.39 13.25 43.44
N GLY A 78 16.38 11.95 43.21
CA GLY A 78 15.88 10.95 44.17
C GLY A 78 14.50 10.37 43.86
N MET A 79 13.86 10.76 42.75
CA MET A 79 12.72 10.00 42.21
C MET A 79 13.27 8.77 41.47
N PRO A 80 12.94 7.53 41.88
CA PRO A 80 13.23 6.37 41.07
C PRO A 80 12.45 6.52 39.77
N THR A 81 13.14 6.52 38.63
CA THR A 81 12.54 6.59 37.29
C THR A 81 11.73 5.31 37.05
N ASN A 82 10.48 5.28 37.51
CA ASN A 82 9.48 4.31 37.09
C ASN A 82 8.93 4.67 35.69
N SER A 83 9.87 4.92 34.78
CA SER A 83 9.75 4.84 33.34
C SER A 83 11.19 4.87 32.82
N ASN A 84 11.57 3.88 32.04
CA ASN A 84 12.91 3.74 31.47
C ASN A 84 13.17 4.76 30.34
N GLY A 85 12.56 5.94 30.41
CA GLY A 85 12.69 7.04 29.47
C GLY A 85 13.24 8.24 30.22
N GLY A 86 14.51 8.54 29.99
CA GLY A 86 15.17 9.71 30.55
C GLY A 86 14.62 11.02 29.99
N THR A 87 15.45 12.06 30.02
CA THR A 87 15.18 13.36 29.41
C THR A 87 14.68 13.23 27.96
N ARG A 88 14.08 14.28 27.40
CA ARG A 88 13.69 14.30 25.97
C ARG A 88 14.83 13.88 25.03
N SER A 89 16.08 14.15 25.41
CA SER A 89 17.27 13.69 24.69
C SER A 89 17.41 12.17 24.70
N ASP A 90 17.15 11.53 25.84
CA ASP A 90 17.24 10.07 26.00
C ASP A 90 16.18 9.35 25.16
N VAL A 91 14.95 9.88 25.12
CA VAL A 91 13.88 9.33 24.26
C VAL A 91 14.24 9.40 22.77
N VAL A 92 14.86 10.49 22.32
CA VAL A 92 15.30 10.64 20.92
C VAL A 92 16.45 9.67 20.63
N ASN A 93 17.41 9.53 21.55
CA ASN A 93 18.53 8.62 21.42
C ASN A 93 18.07 7.15 21.38
N ASP A 94 17.13 6.78 22.24
CA ASP A 94 16.53 5.44 22.26
C ASP A 94 15.78 5.15 20.96
N TYR A 95 15.02 6.11 20.44
CA TYR A 95 14.33 5.97 19.16
C TYR A 95 15.33 5.73 18.01
N THR A 96 16.36 6.57 17.89
CA THR A 96 17.38 6.42 16.84
C THR A 96 18.12 5.09 16.95
N THR A 97 18.48 4.68 18.17
CA THR A 97 19.17 3.41 18.44
C THR A 97 18.29 2.23 18.09
N ASN A 98 17.06 2.20 18.60
CA ASN A 98 16.11 1.12 18.34
C ASN A 98 15.73 1.03 16.87
N SER A 99 15.57 2.17 16.17
CA SER A 99 15.36 2.19 14.72
C SER A 99 16.52 1.53 13.98
N GLY A 100 17.77 1.84 14.35
CA GLY A 100 18.95 1.23 13.74
C GLY A 100 19.06 -0.28 14.01
N VAL A 101 18.70 -0.72 15.21
CA VAL A 101 18.63 -2.14 15.58
C VAL A 101 17.56 -2.87 14.78
N ILE A 102 16.36 -2.28 14.63
CA ILE A 102 15.27 -2.84 13.81
C ILE A 102 15.69 -2.94 12.35
N ASP A 103 16.32 -1.90 11.79
CA ASP A 103 16.82 -1.91 10.40
C ASP A 103 17.89 -2.99 10.21
N HIS A 104 18.83 -3.12 11.15
CA HIS A 104 19.85 -4.15 11.13
C HIS A 104 19.26 -5.56 11.20
N HIS A 105 18.30 -5.79 12.11
CA HIS A 105 17.61 -7.07 12.21
C HIS A 105 16.77 -7.36 10.98
N THR A 106 16.12 -6.37 10.38
CA THR A 106 15.35 -6.51 9.13
C THR A 106 16.26 -6.98 8.00
N ARG A 107 17.43 -6.34 7.83
CA ARG A 107 18.43 -6.73 6.81
C ARG A 107 19.06 -8.10 7.10
N THR A 108 19.47 -8.36 8.33
CA THR A 108 20.18 -9.59 8.71
C THR A 108 19.27 -10.81 8.71
N SER A 109 17.98 -10.63 9.03
CA SER A 109 16.98 -11.70 9.01
C SER A 109 16.46 -11.97 7.59
N GLY A 110 16.95 -11.26 6.58
CA GLY A 110 16.49 -11.41 5.20
C GLY A 110 15.03 -11.02 5.01
N ILE A 111 14.48 -10.14 5.87
CA ILE A 111 13.11 -9.64 5.72
C ILE A 111 13.11 -8.69 4.54
N ARG A 112 12.61 -9.20 3.42
CA ARG A 112 12.52 -8.48 2.15
C ARG A 112 11.40 -7.45 2.19
N SER A 113 11.74 -6.18 1.97
CA SER A 113 10.78 -5.07 1.89
C SER A 113 10.20 -4.88 0.49
N ASP A 114 10.73 -5.59 -0.51
CA ASP A 114 10.45 -5.44 -1.94
C ASP A 114 9.48 -6.50 -2.50
N ILE A 115 8.95 -7.38 -1.64
CA ILE A 115 8.08 -8.50 -2.05
C ILE A 115 6.84 -8.00 -2.80
N SER A 116 6.22 -6.90 -2.35
CA SER A 116 5.01 -6.38 -3.02
C SER A 116 5.30 -5.99 -4.46
N GLY A 117 6.37 -5.24 -4.71
CA GLY A 117 6.76 -4.84 -6.06
C GLY A 117 7.20 -6.01 -6.93
N GLU A 118 7.86 -7.02 -6.36
CA GLU A 118 8.20 -8.24 -7.10
C GLU A 118 6.95 -9.03 -7.49
N VAL A 119 6.00 -9.19 -6.57
CA VAL A 119 4.73 -9.87 -6.84
C VAL A 119 3.92 -9.13 -7.88
N ASP A 120 3.82 -7.81 -7.80
CA ASP A 120 3.13 -6.98 -8.80
C ASP A 120 3.77 -7.15 -10.19
N ASN A 121 5.11 -7.08 -10.28
CA ASN A 121 5.83 -7.33 -11.52
C ASN A 121 5.59 -8.75 -12.06
N MET A 122 5.54 -9.76 -11.20
CA MET A 122 5.27 -11.14 -11.60
C MET A 122 3.83 -11.31 -12.12
N ILE A 123 2.87 -10.63 -11.50
CA ILE A 123 1.47 -10.60 -11.96
C ILE A 123 1.39 -9.96 -13.34
N ASP A 124 2.02 -8.80 -13.53
CA ASP A 124 2.02 -8.09 -14.81
C ASP A 124 2.67 -8.93 -15.92
N GLN A 125 3.81 -9.56 -15.66
CA GLN A 125 4.47 -10.46 -16.61
C GLN A 125 3.61 -11.68 -16.95
N ASN A 126 2.95 -12.28 -15.96
CA ASN A 126 2.04 -13.41 -16.21
C ASN A 126 0.83 -12.98 -17.04
N GLN A 127 0.26 -11.81 -16.76
CA GLN A 127 -0.87 -11.29 -17.53
C GLN A 127 -0.46 -11.04 -18.99
N GLN A 128 0.68 -10.42 -19.22
CA GLN A 128 1.23 -10.20 -20.57
C GLN A 128 1.46 -11.51 -21.33
N ARG A 129 2.03 -12.53 -20.68
CA ARG A 129 2.22 -13.86 -21.28
C ARG A 129 0.88 -14.49 -21.66
N HIS A 130 -0.08 -14.44 -20.74
CA HIS A 130 -1.40 -15.02 -20.97
C HIS A 130 -2.15 -14.33 -22.12
N ASP A 131 -2.01 -13.01 -22.26
CA ASP A 131 -2.60 -12.26 -23.38
C ASP A 131 -1.92 -12.58 -24.72
N ALA A 132 -0.59 -12.76 -24.72
CA ALA A 132 0.15 -13.21 -25.89
C ALA A 132 -0.28 -14.62 -26.33
N ASP A 133 -0.35 -15.56 -25.39
CA ASP A 133 -0.79 -16.93 -25.64
C ASP A 133 -2.22 -16.97 -26.18
N LYS A 134 -3.14 -16.21 -25.58
CA LYS A 134 -4.53 -16.09 -26.05
C LYS A 134 -4.59 -15.59 -27.49
N THR A 135 -3.76 -14.62 -27.84
CA THR A 135 -3.69 -14.06 -29.20
C THR A 135 -3.16 -15.12 -30.17
N GLN A 136 -2.09 -15.83 -29.81
CA GLN A 136 -1.53 -16.90 -30.63
C GLN A 136 -2.52 -18.05 -30.85
N ILE A 137 -3.19 -18.51 -29.79
CA ILE A 137 -4.21 -19.57 -29.87
C ILE A 137 -5.36 -19.14 -30.77
N THR A 138 -5.81 -17.89 -30.67
CA THR A 138 -6.89 -17.36 -31.51
C THR A 138 -6.48 -17.37 -32.99
N ASN A 139 -5.26 -16.92 -33.30
CA ASN A 139 -4.74 -16.92 -34.67
C ASN A 139 -4.62 -18.35 -35.21
N GLN A 140 -4.00 -19.26 -34.46
CA GLN A 140 -3.89 -20.66 -34.85
C GLN A 140 -5.25 -21.33 -35.03
N SER A 141 -6.23 -21.01 -34.17
CA SER A 141 -7.61 -21.51 -34.31
C SER A 141 -8.24 -21.05 -35.63
N ASN A 142 -8.02 -19.79 -36.01
CA ASN A 142 -8.51 -19.25 -37.28
C ASN A 142 -7.83 -19.90 -38.47
N ASP A 143 -6.51 -20.12 -38.41
CA ASP A 143 -5.76 -20.82 -39.45
C ASP A 143 -6.27 -22.25 -39.64
N ILE A 144 -6.49 -22.99 -38.55
CA ILE A 144 -7.06 -24.35 -38.59
C ILE A 144 -8.46 -24.34 -39.22
N LYS A 145 -9.31 -23.37 -38.85
CA LYS A 145 -10.65 -23.23 -39.45
C LYS A 145 -10.58 -22.98 -40.96
N ASN A 146 -9.66 -22.11 -41.38
CA ASN A 146 -9.46 -21.81 -42.79
C ASN A 146 -8.95 -23.04 -43.56
N GLN A 147 -7.96 -23.74 -43.02
CA GLN A 147 -7.44 -24.98 -43.60
C GLN A 147 -8.53 -26.06 -43.70
N ASN A 148 -9.36 -26.20 -42.67
CA ASN A 148 -10.45 -27.17 -42.68
C ASN A 148 -11.52 -26.82 -43.74
N SER A 149 -11.87 -25.54 -43.88
CA SER A 149 -12.79 -25.09 -44.93
C SER A 149 -12.22 -25.34 -46.33
N GLU A 150 -10.92 -25.12 -46.53
CA GLU A 150 -10.27 -25.40 -47.81
C GLU A 150 -10.24 -26.90 -48.10
N LEU A 151 -9.90 -27.73 -47.12
CA LEU A 151 -9.95 -29.20 -47.26
C LEU A 151 -11.36 -29.70 -47.61
N GLU A 152 -12.39 -29.15 -46.98
CA GLU A 152 -13.78 -29.50 -47.28
C GLU A 152 -14.16 -29.14 -48.73
N LYS A 153 -13.75 -27.97 -49.22
CA LYS A 153 -13.95 -27.58 -50.62
C LYS A 153 -13.22 -28.50 -51.58
N GLN A 154 -11.95 -28.81 -51.31
CA GLN A 154 -11.14 -29.70 -52.16
C GLN A 154 -11.72 -31.11 -52.18
N TYR A 155 -12.15 -31.62 -51.02
CA TYR A 155 -12.83 -32.92 -50.93
C TYR A 155 -14.09 -32.97 -51.79
N ASN A 156 -14.96 -31.96 -51.68
CA ASN A 156 -16.18 -31.89 -52.48
C ASN A 156 -15.88 -31.77 -53.98
N LEU A 157 -14.86 -31.01 -54.36
CA LEU A 157 -14.42 -30.88 -55.75
C LEU A 157 -13.95 -32.23 -56.31
N GLU A 158 -13.05 -32.92 -55.61
CA GLU A 158 -12.52 -34.21 -56.04
C GLU A 158 -13.59 -35.31 -56.04
N LYS A 159 -14.51 -35.29 -55.06
CA LYS A 159 -15.68 -36.17 -55.06
C LYS A 159 -16.52 -35.98 -56.34
N ASN A 160 -16.84 -34.74 -56.68
CA ASN A 160 -17.63 -34.44 -57.88
C ASN A 160 -16.90 -34.84 -59.17
N LYS A 161 -15.59 -34.60 -59.24
CA LYS A 161 -14.76 -35.05 -60.38
C LYS A 161 -14.76 -36.57 -60.51
N HIS A 162 -14.60 -37.28 -59.39
CA HIS A 162 -14.60 -38.74 -59.36
C HIS A 162 -15.94 -39.30 -59.84
N GLU A 163 -17.05 -38.77 -59.32
CA GLU A 163 -18.41 -39.17 -59.71
C GLU A 163 -18.66 -38.94 -61.20
N LYS A 164 -18.25 -37.78 -61.72
CA LYS A 164 -18.33 -37.47 -63.16
C LYS A 164 -17.52 -38.46 -64.00
N MET A 165 -16.25 -38.71 -63.65
CA MET A 165 -15.40 -39.65 -64.37
C MET A 165 -15.92 -41.10 -64.30
N TYR A 166 -16.47 -41.49 -63.15
CA TYR A 166 -17.09 -42.81 -62.98
C TYR A 166 -18.28 -42.97 -63.93
N ASN A 167 -19.19 -42.00 -63.95
CA ASN A 167 -20.35 -42.00 -64.83
C ASN A 167 -19.94 -42.00 -66.31
N GLU A 168 -18.99 -41.15 -66.71
CA GLU A 168 -18.45 -41.13 -68.07
C GLU A 168 -17.86 -42.49 -68.49
N LYS A 169 -17.10 -43.14 -67.60
CA LYS A 169 -16.53 -44.46 -67.87
C LYS A 169 -17.61 -45.56 -67.96
N MET A 170 -18.62 -45.51 -67.10
CA MET A 170 -19.75 -46.45 -67.13
C MET A 170 -20.51 -46.35 -68.46
N GLU A 171 -20.82 -45.13 -68.91
CA GLU A 171 -21.45 -44.87 -70.22
C GLU A 171 -20.56 -45.38 -71.36
N SER A 172 -19.25 -45.09 -71.31
CA SER A 172 -18.32 -45.52 -72.37
C SER A 172 -18.14 -47.05 -72.45
N GLN A 173 -18.28 -47.79 -71.34
CA GLN A 173 -18.22 -49.25 -71.34
C GLN A 173 -19.48 -49.89 -71.94
N GLY A 174 -20.61 -49.18 -71.96
CA GLY A 174 -21.84 -49.62 -72.59
C GLY A 174 -21.79 -49.59 -74.13
N HIS A 175 -20.77 -48.96 -74.73
CA HIS A 175 -20.61 -48.80 -76.17
C HIS A 175 -19.20 -49.22 -76.62
N ILE A 176 -19.11 -50.13 -77.60
CA ILE A 176 -17.85 -50.35 -78.32
C ILE A 176 -17.73 -49.23 -79.37
N PRO A 177 -16.72 -48.36 -79.33
CA PRO A 177 -16.59 -47.29 -80.32
C PRO A 177 -16.46 -47.89 -81.73
N GLY A 178 -17.42 -47.57 -82.61
CA GLY A 178 -17.48 -48.11 -83.98
C GLY A 178 -17.97 -49.56 -84.11
N GLY A 179 -18.36 -50.20 -83.01
CA GLY A 179 -18.99 -51.53 -82.99
C GLY A 179 -20.48 -51.44 -82.67
N TYR A 180 -21.21 -52.52 -82.94
CA TYR A 180 -22.63 -52.63 -82.59
C TYR A 180 -22.82 -52.57 -81.06
N SER A 181 -23.83 -51.83 -80.60
CA SER A 181 -24.15 -51.71 -79.16
C SER A 181 -24.55 -53.07 -78.57
N LYS A 182 -24.50 -53.21 -77.24
CA LYS A 182 -24.94 -54.45 -76.57
C LYS A 182 -26.37 -54.85 -76.97
N GLU A 183 -27.26 -53.89 -77.12
CA GLU A 183 -28.65 -54.11 -77.53
C GLU A 183 -28.76 -54.52 -79.00
N GLU A 184 -27.95 -53.92 -79.88
CA GLU A 184 -27.87 -54.31 -81.29
C GLU A 184 -27.31 -55.72 -81.46
N LEU A 185 -26.26 -56.07 -80.70
CA LEU A 185 -25.71 -57.42 -80.66
C LEU A 185 -26.73 -58.43 -80.12
N THR A 186 -27.51 -58.05 -79.12
CA THR A 186 -28.57 -58.90 -78.55
C THR A 186 -29.68 -59.12 -79.57
N LYS A 187 -30.16 -58.07 -80.24
CA LYS A 187 -31.12 -58.19 -81.35
C LYS A 187 -30.59 -59.06 -82.48
N MET A 188 -29.34 -58.86 -82.89
CA MET A 188 -28.73 -59.64 -83.95
C MET A 188 -28.61 -61.13 -83.57
N ALA A 189 -28.29 -61.42 -82.31
CA ALA A 189 -28.26 -62.78 -81.77
C ALA A 189 -29.67 -63.41 -81.74
N GLU A 190 -30.69 -62.67 -81.30
CA GLU A 190 -32.08 -63.13 -81.32
C GLU A 190 -32.58 -63.41 -82.74
N ASP A 191 -32.27 -62.54 -83.70
CA ASP A 191 -32.64 -62.71 -85.10
C ASP A 191 -31.93 -63.92 -85.73
N MET A 192 -30.65 -64.16 -85.40
CA MET A 192 -29.95 -65.39 -85.80
C MET A 192 -30.58 -66.64 -85.17
N GLN A 193 -30.96 -66.59 -83.89
CA GLN A 193 -31.61 -67.71 -83.21
C GLN A 193 -32.98 -68.02 -83.80
N LYS A 194 -33.77 -67.00 -84.16
CA LYS A 194 -35.06 -67.18 -84.85
C LYS A 194 -34.88 -67.81 -86.23
N LYS A 195 -33.90 -67.32 -87.02
CA LYS A 195 -33.57 -67.91 -88.33
C LYS A 195 -33.14 -69.38 -88.22
N HIS A 196 -32.42 -69.76 -87.17
CA HIS A 196 -32.01 -71.16 -86.96
C HIS A 196 -33.08 -72.06 -86.34
N ARG A 197 -33.99 -71.54 -85.49
CA ARG A 197 -35.16 -72.30 -85.02
C ARG A 197 -36.19 -72.55 -86.11
N GLY A 198 -36.33 -71.63 -87.07
CA GLY A 198 -37.22 -71.81 -88.23
C GLY A 198 -36.73 -72.85 -89.26
N GLY A 199 -35.48 -73.33 -89.16
CA GLY A 199 -34.88 -74.25 -90.12
C GLY A 199 -34.80 -75.72 -89.67
N LYS A 200 -35.24 -76.05 -88.45
CA LYS A 200 -35.30 -77.44 -87.95
C LYS A 200 -36.75 -77.91 -87.86
N GLY A 201 -37.38 -78.07 -89.02
CA GLY A 201 -38.78 -78.49 -89.11
C GLY A 201 -39.13 -79.32 -90.34
N ASP A 202 -38.22 -79.54 -91.29
CA ASP A 202 -38.46 -80.41 -92.44
C ASP A 202 -37.17 -81.15 -92.81
N SER A 203 -37.01 -82.38 -92.31
CA SER A 203 -36.23 -83.49 -92.90
C SER A 203 -36.55 -84.77 -92.14
#